data_AF-A0A926R208-F1
#
_entry.id   AF-A0A926R208-F1
#
_cell.length_a   1.000
_cell.length_b   1.000
_cell.length_c   1.000
_cell.angle_alpha   90.00
_cell.angle_beta   90.00
_cell.angle_gamma   90.00
#
_symmetry.space_group_name_H-M   'P 1'
#
loop_
_entity.id
_entity.type
_entity.pdbx_description
1 polymer ?
#
loop_
_entity_poly.entity_id
_entity_poly.type
_entity_poly.pdbx_seq_one_letter_code
_entity_poly.pdbx_strand_id
1 'polypeptide(L)' 'MTVDHEHPASSGLIWFKSTYSGSGGGDCVEVAINSGMVHVRDSKDSMGQQLTFTGPAWKEFLATATES' A
#
# COMPACT_ATOMS: atom_id res chain seq x y z
N MET A 1 15.91 -1.37 28.57
CA MET A 1 14.84 -1.81 27.65
C MET A 1 14.57 -0.58 26.77
N THR A 2 15.46 -0.18 25.84
CA THR A 2 15.77 -0.81 24.54
C THR A 2 14.47 -0.98 23.76
N VAL A 3 14.10 -0.21 22.73
CA VAL A 3 14.74 0.86 21.93
C VAL A 3 13.66 1.92 21.68
N ASP A 4 14.03 3.21 21.63
CA ASP A 4 13.24 4.20 20.90
C ASP A 4 13.21 3.76 19.44
N HIS A 5 12.11 3.13 19.04
CA HIS A 5 11.85 2.85 17.64
C HIS A 5 11.48 4.17 16.99
N GLU A 6 12.49 5.02 16.77
CA GLU A 6 12.41 6.08 15.77
C GLU A 6 12.03 5.37 14.46
N HIS A 7 10.77 5.56 14.10
CA HIS A 7 10.06 4.70 13.16
C HIS A 7 10.23 5.35 11.78
N PRO A 8 10.87 4.70 10.80
CA PRO A 8 10.91 5.22 9.43
C PRO A 8 9.55 4.97 8.77
N ALA A 9 8.47 5.51 9.35
CA ALA A 9 7.25 5.70 8.59
C ALA A 9 7.62 6.68 7.47
N SER A 10 7.44 6.25 6.23
CA SER A 10 7.71 6.99 4.99
C SER A 10 9.19 7.26 4.66
N SER A 11 9.87 6.22 4.16
CA SER A 11 10.54 6.38 2.85
C SER A 11 9.64 7.25 1.98
N GLY A 12 10.08 8.41 1.48
CA GLY A 12 9.28 9.55 0.97
C GLY A 12 8.18 9.27 -0.06
N LEU A 13 7.21 8.45 0.30
CA LEU A 13 6.10 7.89 -0.45
C LEU A 13 4.84 8.60 0.01
N ILE A 14 4.10 9.14 -0.96
CA ILE A 14 2.82 9.79 -0.72
C ILE A 14 1.73 8.72 -0.93
N TRP A 15 1.03 8.38 0.14
CA TRP A 15 0.02 7.32 0.16
C TRP A 15 -1.38 7.85 -0.12
N PHE A 16 -2.12 7.13 -0.97
CA PHE A 16 -3.51 7.40 -1.31
C PHE A 16 -4.38 6.26 -0.81
N LYS A 17 -5.35 6.58 0.05
CA LYS A 17 -6.28 5.60 0.62
C LYS A 17 -7.48 5.39 -0.32
N SER A 18 -7.87 4.14 -0.53
CA SER A 18 -9.05 3.81 -1.32
C SER A 18 -10.34 4.30 -0.66
N THR A 19 -11.29 4.82 -1.44
CA THR A 19 -12.62 5.23 -0.98
C THR A 19 -13.52 4.07 -0.58
N TYR A 20 -13.18 2.84 -0.97
CA TYR A 20 -13.85 1.62 -0.52
C TYR A 20 -13.42 1.20 0.89
N SER A 21 -12.41 1.87 1.47
CA SER A 21 -11.94 1.67 2.84
C SER A 21 -12.95 2.28 3.84
N GLY A 22 -14.05 1.58 4.10
CA GLY A 22 -15.08 1.98 5.07
C GLY A 22 -14.79 1.54 6.51
N SER A 23 -15.43 2.19 7.49
CA SER A 23 -15.34 1.85 8.92
C SER A 23 -16.05 0.54 9.30
N GLY A 24 -16.84 -0.05 8.39
CA GLY A 24 -17.65 -1.25 8.61
C GLY A 24 -16.95 -2.59 8.36
N GLY A 25 -15.62 -2.62 8.24
CA GLY A 25 -14.87 -3.87 8.06
C GLY A 25 -14.48 -4.20 6.61
N GLY A 26 -14.68 -3.29 5.65
CA GLY A 26 -14.16 -3.45 4.29
C GLY A 26 -12.63 -3.54 4.24
N ASP A 27 -12.11 -4.14 3.17
CA ASP A 27 -10.68 -4.23 2.90
C ASP A 27 -10.12 -2.81 2.73
N CYS A 28 -9.13 -2.47 3.56
CA CYS A 28 -8.59 -1.11 3.63
C CYS A 28 -7.23 -1.10 2.93
N VAL A 29 -7.17 -0.51 1.75
CA VAL A 29 -5.96 -0.49 0.93
C VAL A 29 -5.48 0.94 0.72
N GLU A 30 -4.16 1.12 0.84
CA GLU A 30 -3.43 2.33 0.45
C GLU A 30 -2.42 2.02 -0.65
N VAL A 31 -2.24 2.97 -1.57
CA VAL A 31 -1.29 2.87 -2.68
C VAL A 31 -0.37 4.09 -2.71
N ALA A 32 0.92 3.90 -2.96
CA ALA A 32 1.86 4.97 -3.25
C ALA A 32 2.60 4.68 -4.56
N ILE A 33 2.95 5.74 -5.30
CA ILE A 33 3.68 5.64 -6.56
C ILE A 33 4.93 6.49 -6.47
N ASN A 34 6.10 5.90 -6.74
CA ASN A 34 7.35 6.64 -6.90
C ASN A 34 8.19 6.03 -8.03
N SER A 35 8.86 6.87 -8.83
CA SER A 35 9.88 6.42 -9.79
C SER A 35 9.50 5.21 -10.67
N GLY A 36 8.23 5.08 -11.08
CA GLY A 36 7.73 3.97 -11.90
C GLY A 36 7.43 2.68 -11.14
N MET A 37 7.42 2.72 -9.81
CA MET A 37 7.04 1.64 -8.91
C MET A 37 5.71 1.93 -8.23
N VAL A 38 4.98 0.87 -7.90
CA VAL A 38 3.71 0.93 -7.19
C VAL A 38 3.83 0.14 -5.89
N HIS A 39 3.53 0.79 -4.77
CA HIS A 39 3.50 0.19 -3.45
C HIS A 39 2.07 0.04 -3.00
N VAL A 40 1.71 -1.11 -2.44
CA VAL A 40 0.38 -1.40 -1.92
C VAL A 40 0.52 -1.94 -0.51
N ARG A 41 -0.26 -1.38 0.43
CA ARG A 41 -0.30 -1.86 1.82
C ARG A 41 -1.73 -1.88 2.34
N ASP A 42 -1.92 -2.65 3.40
CA ASP A 42 -3.13 -2.59 4.21
C ASP A 42 -3.11 -1.32 5.08
N SER A 43 -4.20 -0.54 5.08
CA SER A 43 -4.26 0.71 5.85
C SER A 43 -4.39 0.46 7.36
N LYS A 44 -4.86 -0.72 7.78
CA LYS A 44 -5.00 -1.09 9.20
C LYS A 44 -3.64 -1.53 9.76
N ASP A 45 -2.74 -2.03 8.91
CA ASP A 45 -1.37 -2.40 9.24
C ASP A 45 -0.34 -1.55 8.47
N SER A 46 -0.33 -0.24 8.76
CA SER A 46 0.55 0.73 8.07
C SER A 46 2.06 0.48 8.26
N MET A 47 2.46 -0.33 9.25
CA MET A 47 3.84 -0.74 9.55
C MET A 47 4.14 -2.18 9.12
N GLY A 48 3.13 -2.87 8.59
CA GLY A 48 3.23 -4.24 8.11
C GLY A 48 3.94 -4.36 6.78
N GLN A 49 3.82 -5.54 6.19
CA GLN A 49 4.42 -5.84 4.90
C GLN A 49 3.71 -5.08 3.78
N GLN A 50 4.50 -4.45 2.90
CA GLN A 50 4.01 -3.80 1.69
C GLN A 50 4.37 -4.63 0.46
N LEU A 51 3.42 -4.73 -0.48
CA LEU A 51 3.70 -5.25 -1.81
C LEU A 51 4.30 -4.14 -2.67
N THR A 52 5.26 -4.48 -3.53
CA THR A 52 5.93 -3.52 -4.40
C THR A 52 6.05 -4.09 -5.80
N PHE A 53 5.60 -3.31 -6.78
CA PHE A 53 5.54 -3.70 -8.19
C PHE A 53 6.32 -2.70 -9.05
N THR A 54 6.89 -3.18 -10.14
CA THR A 54 7.27 -2.30 -11.26
C THR A 54 6.01 -1.88 -12.01
N GLY A 55 6.06 -0.75 -12.73
CA GLY A 55 4.94 -0.28 -13.57
C GLY A 55 4.39 -1.34 -14.54
N PRO A 56 5.24 -2.10 -15.26
CA PRO A 56 4.77 -3.21 -16.10
C PRO A 56 4.06 -4.32 -15.30
N ALA A 57 4.65 -4.78 -14.20
CA ALA A 57 4.05 -5.83 -13.37
C ALA A 57 2.71 -5.38 -12.76
N TRP A 58 2.59 -4.12 -12.36
CA TRP A 58 1.34 -3.55 -11.88
C TRP A 58 0.24 -3.56 -12.95
N LYS A 59 0.58 -3.22 -14.20
CA LYS A 59 -0.37 -3.28 -15.33
C LYS A 59 -0.83 -4.71 -15.62
N GLU A 60 0.09 -5.67 -15.59
CA GLU A 60 -0.24 -7.09 -15.78
C GLU A 60 -1.13 -7.60 -14.64
N PHE A 61 -0.82 -7.24 -13.39
CA PHE A 61 -1.64 -7.55 -12.23
C PHE A 61 -3.08 -7.02 -12.43
N LEU A 62 -3.23 -5.74 -12.78
CA LEU A 62 -4.55 -5.13 -13.02
C LEU A 62 -5.32 -5.77 -14.19
N ALA A 63 -4.63 -6.27 -15.22
CA ALA A 63 -5.28 -6.98 -16.31
C ALA A 63 -5.93 -8.30 -15.87
N THR A 64 -5.48 -8.87 -14.75
CA THR A 64 -6.05 -10.10 -14.16
C THR A 64 -7.00 -9.83 -13.00
N ALA A 65 -6.94 -8.63 -12.41
CA ALA A 65 -7.82 -8.24 -11.31
C ALA A 65 -9.19 -7.84 -11.85
N THR A 66 -10.11 -8.79 -11.91
CA THR A 66 -11.53 -8.55 -12.23
C THR A 66 -12.31 -8.39 -10.93
N GLU A 67 -13.23 -7.42 -10.86
CA GLU A 67 -14.30 -7.46 -9.85
C GLU A 67 -15.09 -8.78 -10.03
N SER A 68 -15.29 -9.52 -8.93
CA SER A 68 -16.14 -10.73 -8.91
C SER A 68 -17.58 -10.38 -8.55
#